data_AF-A0A147BIM6-F1
#
_entry.id   AF-A0A147BIM6-F1
#
_cell.length_a   1.000
_cell.length_b   1.000
_cell.length_c   1.000
_cell.angle_alpha   90.00
_cell.angle_beta   90.00
_cell.angle_gamma   90.00
#
_symmetry.space_group_name_H-M   'P 1'
#
loop_
_entity.id
_entity.type
_entity.pdbx_description
1 polymer ?
#
loop_
_entity_poly.entity_id
_entity_poly.type
_entity_poly.pdbx_seq_one_letter_code
_entity_poly.pdbx_strand_id
1 'polypeptide(L)'
;LLSDKEGGFAIVPDGIYNQKTAEAIASNFTLLKNYKPETTKKEAVKLCERLNLTKLASSVRNCKGLSLEAFFSAKTHKMACPFRVIVSERGTWQRLLGHYLQKSLSVLEVEDPYLVRTPSM
;
A
#
# COMPACT_ATOMS: atom_id res chain seq x y z
N LEU A 1 28.51 -10.68 3.34
CA LEU A 1 27.61 -11.82 3.00
C LEU A 1 26.57 -11.34 2.00
N LEU A 2 26.55 -11.99 0.84
CA LEU A 2 25.62 -11.73 -0.27
C LEU A 2 24.19 -12.11 0.12
N SER A 3 23.25 -11.36 -0.46
CA SER A 3 21.80 -11.45 -0.32
C SER A 3 21.24 -12.87 -0.51
N ASP A 4 20.68 -13.45 0.55
CA ASP A 4 19.70 -14.54 0.46
C ASP A 4 18.37 -13.96 -0.04
N LYS A 5 18.10 -14.19 -1.33
CA LYS A 5 16.76 -14.24 -1.91
C LYS A 5 16.55 -15.65 -2.46
N GLU A 6 16.61 -16.67 -1.63
CA GLU A 6 16.49 -18.07 -2.05
C GLU A 6 15.13 -18.44 -2.66
N GLY A 7 14.16 -17.52 -2.75
CA GLY A 7 12.89 -17.77 -3.44
C GLY A 7 12.08 -18.92 -2.84
N GLY A 8 12.44 -19.38 -1.64
CA GLY A 8 11.83 -20.51 -0.96
C GLY A 8 10.57 -20.14 -0.18
N PHE A 9 9.85 -21.17 0.27
CA PHE A 9 8.68 -21.03 1.13
C PHE A 9 9.07 -21.31 2.58
N ALA A 10 8.55 -20.49 3.51
CA ALA A 10 8.66 -20.75 4.94
C ALA A 10 7.44 -21.55 5.39
N ILE A 11 7.65 -22.77 5.92
CA ILE A 11 6.59 -23.56 6.54
C ILE A 11 6.59 -23.23 8.04
N VAL A 12 5.45 -22.79 8.54
CA VAL A 12 5.31 -22.32 9.92
C VAL A 12 4.01 -22.89 10.50
N PRO A 13 4.00 -23.41 11.74
CA PRO A 13 2.76 -23.82 12.40
C PRO A 13 1.77 -22.65 12.53
N ASP A 14 0.47 -22.93 12.39
CA ASP A 14 -0.60 -21.91 12.40
C ASP A 14 -0.57 -20.98 13.61
N GLY A 15 -0.31 -21.51 14.81
CA GLY A 15 -0.21 -20.69 16.02
C GLY A 15 0.92 -19.65 15.96
N ILE A 16 2.09 -20.07 15.43
CA ILE A 16 3.25 -19.20 15.26
C ILE A 16 2.99 -18.20 14.11
N TYR A 17 2.33 -18.62 13.04
CA TYR A 17 1.92 -17.74 11.96
C TYR A 17 1.00 -16.61 12.47
N ASN A 18 -0.06 -16.96 13.22
CA ASN A 18 -1.01 -15.98 13.76
C ASN A 18 -0.33 -15.01 14.74
N GLN A 19 0.56 -15.51 15.59
CA GLN A 19 1.34 -14.66 16.48
C GLN A 19 2.22 -13.67 15.68
N LYS A 20 3.00 -14.16 14.73
CA LYS A 20 3.92 -13.31 13.94
C LYS A 20 3.19 -12.30 13.07
N THR A 21 2.04 -12.66 12.50
CA THR A 21 1.21 -11.71 11.75
C THR A 21 0.64 -10.63 12.67
N ALA A 22 0.16 -10.98 13.85
CA ALA A 22 -0.32 -10.00 14.84
C ALA A 22 0.79 -9.02 15.27
N GLU A 23 1.98 -9.53 15.60
CA GLU A 23 3.16 -8.70 15.95
C GLU A 23 3.57 -7.78 14.80
N ALA A 24 3.57 -8.30 13.57
CA ALA A 24 3.92 -7.52 12.39
C ALA A 24 2.87 -6.44 12.09
N ILE A 25 1.58 -6.72 12.26
CA ILE A 25 0.53 -5.71 12.10
C ILE A 25 0.62 -4.64 13.19
N ALA A 26 0.73 -5.05 14.46
CA ALA A 26 0.78 -4.11 15.59
C ALA A 26 1.99 -3.17 15.55
N SER A 27 3.12 -3.63 15.00
CA SER A 27 4.32 -2.79 14.85
C SER A 27 4.28 -1.82 13.67
N ASN A 28 3.43 -2.07 12.66
CA ASN A 28 3.39 -1.25 11.43
C ASN A 28 2.10 -0.43 11.29
N PHE A 29 1.03 -0.77 12.00
CA PHE A 29 -0.28 -0.13 11.85
C PHE A 29 -0.94 0.18 13.19
N THR A 30 -1.66 1.29 13.22
CA THR A 30 -2.53 1.66 14.33
C THR A 30 -3.95 1.21 14.05
N LEU A 31 -4.57 0.52 15.00
CA LEU A 31 -5.97 0.11 14.89
C LEU A 31 -6.89 1.35 15.00
N LEU A 32 -7.64 1.62 13.93
CA LEU A 32 -8.67 2.67 13.94
C LEU A 32 -9.99 2.09 14.44
N LYS A 33 -10.46 2.59 15.59
CA LYS A 33 -11.78 2.24 16.13
C LYS A 33 -12.88 2.92 15.31
N ASN A 34 -13.98 2.21 15.06
CA ASN A 34 -15.17 2.72 14.37
C ASN A 34 -14.94 3.21 12.92
N TYR A 35 -13.83 2.83 12.29
CA TYR A 35 -13.55 3.17 10.90
C TYR A 35 -14.45 2.36 9.95
N LYS A 36 -15.07 3.04 8.99
CA LYS A 36 -15.92 2.45 7.95
C LYS A 36 -15.35 2.75 6.57
N PRO A 37 -14.64 1.80 5.94
CA PRO A 37 -14.01 1.99 4.62
C PRO A 37 -14.98 2.49 3.54
N GLU A 38 -16.24 2.05 3.59
CA GLU A 38 -17.29 2.41 2.65
C GLU A 38 -17.63 3.90 2.73
N THR A 39 -17.63 4.47 3.95
CA THR A 39 -17.89 5.90 4.15
C THR A 39 -16.76 6.72 3.54
N THR A 40 -15.50 6.36 3.78
CA THR A 40 -14.35 7.06 3.19
C THR A 40 -14.38 6.98 1.67
N LYS A 41 -14.69 5.81 1.10
CA LYS A 41 -14.85 5.66 -0.35
C LYS A 41 -15.96 6.55 -0.91
N LYS A 42 -17.11 6.63 -0.24
CA LYS A 42 -18.22 7.52 -0.65
C LYS A 42 -17.79 8.99 -0.67
N GLU A 43 -17.09 9.44 0.36
CA GLU A 43 -16.56 10.81 0.39
C GLU A 43 -15.53 11.07 -0.71
N ALA A 44 -14.69 10.08 -1.02
CA ALA A 44 -13.76 10.18 -2.15
C ALA A 44 -14.47 10.29 -3.51
N VAL A 45 -15.57 9.54 -3.72
CA VAL A 45 -16.41 9.69 -4.93
C VAL A 45 -17.02 11.09 -5.00
N LYS A 46 -17.62 11.58 -3.90
CA LYS A 46 -18.19 12.93 -3.84
C LYS A 46 -17.16 14.01 -4.13
N LEU A 47 -15.93 13.85 -3.62
CA LEU A 47 -14.83 14.76 -3.90
C LEU A 47 -14.52 14.80 -5.40
N CYS A 48 -14.41 13.62 -6.04
CA CYS A 48 -14.17 13.53 -7.47
C CYS A 48 -15.29 14.18 -8.29
N GLU A 49 -16.56 13.97 -7.91
CA GLU A 49 -17.72 14.58 -8.56
C GLU A 49 -17.69 16.11 -8.44
N ARG A 50 -17.43 16.63 -7.23
CA ARG A 50 -17.31 18.08 -6.98
C ARG A 50 -16.21 18.74 -7.80
N LEU A 51 -15.13 18.01 -8.08
CA LEU A 51 -14.02 18.46 -8.92
C LEU A 51 -14.24 18.18 -10.42
N ASN A 52 -15.45 17.77 -10.82
CA ASN A 52 -15.80 17.40 -12.20
C ASN A 52 -14.96 16.25 -12.79
N LEU A 53 -14.36 15.40 -11.95
CA LEU A 53 -13.58 14.23 -12.34
C LEU A 53 -14.48 13.01 -12.59
N THR A 54 -15.47 13.16 -13.47
CA THR A 54 -16.58 12.20 -13.66
C THR A 54 -16.12 10.77 -13.99
N LYS A 55 -15.11 10.61 -14.85
CA LYS A 55 -14.53 9.29 -15.19
C LYS A 55 -13.84 8.63 -13.99
N LEU A 56 -13.09 9.41 -13.21
CA LEU A 56 -12.41 8.93 -12.01
C LEU A 56 -13.43 8.55 -10.93
N ALA A 57 -14.44 9.39 -10.70
CA ALA A 57 -15.54 9.12 -9.77
C ALA A 57 -16.24 7.80 -10.10
N SER A 58 -16.56 7.56 -11.38
CA SER A 58 -17.16 6.30 -11.84
C SER A 58 -16.25 5.10 -11.57
N SER A 59 -14.95 5.22 -11.89
CA SER A 59 -13.97 4.15 -11.67
C SER A 59 -13.80 3.81 -10.19
N VAL A 60 -13.70 4.84 -9.34
CA VAL A 60 -13.63 4.70 -7.87
C VAL A 60 -14.90 4.03 -7.35
N ARG A 61 -16.09 4.48 -7.78
CA ARG A 61 -17.38 3.92 -7.36
C ARG A 61 -17.48 2.42 -7.66
N ASN A 62 -17.10 2.01 -8.86
CA ASN A 62 -17.20 0.63 -9.35
C ASN A 62 -16.12 -0.32 -8.79
N CYS A 63 -15.10 0.22 -8.13
CA CYS A 63 -14.03 -0.57 -7.54
C CYS A 63 -14.53 -1.41 -6.35
N LYS A 64 -14.23 -2.71 -6.31
CA LYS A 64 -14.71 -3.61 -5.24
C LYS A 64 -13.82 -3.57 -3.98
N GLY A 65 -12.51 -3.38 -4.13
CA GLY A 65 -11.58 -3.33 -3.00
C GLY A 65 -11.78 -2.05 -2.19
N LEU A 66 -12.19 -2.19 -0.93
CA LEU A 66 -12.48 -1.07 -0.03
C LEU A 66 -11.25 -0.57 0.74
N SER A 67 -10.31 -1.48 1.01
CA SER A 67 -9.08 -1.22 1.76
C SER A 67 -7.89 -1.87 1.07
N LEU A 68 -6.69 -1.43 1.47
CA LEU A 68 -5.45 -2.12 1.13
C LEU A 68 -5.42 -3.51 1.77
N GLU A 69 -4.76 -4.45 1.11
CA GLU A 69 -4.58 -5.81 1.61
C GLU A 69 -3.15 -5.98 2.16
N ALA A 70 -3.03 -6.59 3.34
CA ALA A 70 -1.75 -6.93 3.93
C ALA A 70 -1.44 -8.41 3.73
N PHE A 71 -0.21 -8.70 3.33
CA PHE A 71 0.36 -10.04 3.30
C PHE A 71 1.77 -10.03 3.86
N PHE A 72 2.35 -11.20 4.10
CA PHE A 72 3.57 -11.32 4.90
C PHE A 72 4.63 -12.12 4.16
N SER A 73 5.87 -11.66 4.26
CA SER A 73 7.05 -12.43 3.86
C SER A 73 7.98 -12.64 5.05
N ALA A 74 8.49 -13.85 5.23
CA ALA A 74 9.43 -14.16 6.30
C ALA A 74 10.83 -13.59 5.99
N LYS A 75 11.47 -12.95 6.98
CA LYS A 75 12.88 -12.50 6.87
C LYS A 75 13.81 -13.62 7.35
N THR A 76 14.15 -14.56 6.46
CA THR A 76 14.98 -15.75 6.75
C THR A 76 16.37 -15.41 7.28
N HIS A 77 16.97 -14.33 6.79
CA HIS A 77 18.30 -13.85 7.20
C HIS A 77 18.35 -13.16 8.58
N LYS A 78 17.25 -13.08 9.33
CA LYS A 78 17.20 -12.48 10.66
C LYS A 78 16.90 -13.53 11.72
N MET A 79 17.56 -13.42 12.88
CA MET A 79 17.22 -14.22 14.04
C MET A 79 15.74 -14.09 14.37
N ALA A 80 15.13 -15.19 14.81
CA ALA A 80 13.69 -15.35 15.04
C ALA A 80 12.79 -15.24 13.79
N CYS A 81 13.33 -15.03 12.58
CA CYS A 81 12.57 -14.99 11.31
C CYS A 81 11.28 -14.13 11.40
N PRO A 82 11.39 -12.82 11.61
CA PRO A 82 10.23 -11.93 11.72
C PRO A 82 9.53 -11.75 10.37
N PHE A 83 8.23 -11.48 10.42
CA PHE A 83 7.45 -11.18 9.22
C PHE A 83 7.64 -9.72 8.80
N ARG A 84 7.87 -9.50 7.51
CA ARG A 84 7.73 -8.20 6.85
C ARG A 84 6.29 -8.10 6.36
N VAL A 85 5.59 -7.04 6.74
CA VAL A 85 4.30 -6.73 6.12
C VAL A 85 4.53 -6.15 4.74
N ILE A 86 3.76 -6.61 3.77
CA ILE A 86 3.69 -6.08 2.42
C ILE A 86 2.26 -5.66 2.18
N VAL A 87 2.07 -4.45 1.67
CA VAL A 87 0.76 -3.86 1.42
C VAL A 87 0.51 -3.83 -0.07
N SER A 88 -0.63 -4.39 -0.49
CA SER A 88 -1.13 -4.35 -1.85
C SER A 88 -2.28 -3.36 -1.95
N GLU A 89 -2.20 -2.48 -2.94
CA GLU A 89 -3.30 -1.63 -3.40
C GLU A 89 -4.01 -2.21 -4.64
N ARG A 90 -3.69 -3.45 -5.02
CA ARG A 90 -4.25 -4.06 -6.22
C ARG A 90 -5.77 -4.19 -6.08
N GLY A 91 -6.49 -3.66 -7.06
CA GLY A 91 -7.95 -3.75 -7.09
C GLY A 91 -8.66 -2.85 -6.08
N THR A 92 -7.96 -1.89 -5.47
CA THR A 92 -8.54 -0.94 -4.51
C THR A 92 -8.81 0.42 -5.16
N TRP A 93 -9.74 1.19 -4.59
CA TRP A 93 -10.06 2.53 -5.10
C TRP A 93 -8.95 3.55 -4.80
N GLN A 94 -8.18 3.31 -3.73
CA GLN A 94 -7.05 4.14 -3.33
C GLN A 94 -6.00 4.21 -4.45
N ARG A 95 -5.73 3.08 -5.12
CA ARG A 95 -4.81 3.02 -6.27
C ARG A 95 -5.23 3.95 -7.41
N LEU A 96 -6.53 4.03 -7.70
CA LEU A 96 -7.05 4.86 -8.78
C LEU A 96 -6.80 6.35 -8.50
N LEU A 97 -7.04 6.78 -7.26
CA LEU A 97 -6.76 8.16 -6.85
C LEU A 97 -5.26 8.44 -6.76
N GLY A 98 -4.48 7.51 -6.19
CA GLY A 98 -3.03 7.64 -6.08
C GLY A 98 -2.40 7.80 -7.46
N HIS A 99 -2.79 6.97 -8.43
CA HIS A 99 -2.32 7.07 -9.80
C HIS A 99 -2.76 8.38 -10.48
N TYR A 100 -4.00 8.84 -10.24
CA TYR A 100 -4.45 10.13 -10.74
C TYR A 100 -3.58 11.28 -10.21
N LEU A 101 -3.36 11.32 -8.89
CA LEU A 101 -2.52 12.32 -8.24
C LEU A 101 -1.08 12.26 -8.75
N GLN A 102 -0.48 11.07 -8.82
CA GLN A 102 0.87 10.87 -9.34
C GLN A 102 1.00 11.38 -10.77
N LYS A 103 0.02 11.08 -11.64
CA LYS A 103 0.00 11.56 -13.02
C LYS A 103 -0.07 13.09 -13.06
N SER A 104 -0.93 13.70 -12.27
CA SER A 104 -1.03 15.16 -12.19
C SER A 104 0.26 15.81 -11.70
N LEU A 105 0.89 15.23 -10.67
CA LEU A 105 2.16 15.71 -10.13
C LEU A 105 3.32 15.52 -11.09
N SER A 106 3.32 14.44 -11.90
CA SER A 106 4.39 14.17 -12.87
C SER A 106 4.46 15.19 -14.03
N VAL A 107 3.39 15.96 -14.25
CA VAL A 107 3.36 17.04 -15.24
C VAL A 107 3.95 18.34 -14.68
N LEU A 108 4.07 18.45 -13.35
CA LEU A 108 4.68 19.61 -12.72
C LEU A 108 6.20 19.50 -12.88
N GLU A 109 6.78 20.43 -13.63
CA GLU A 109 8.22 20.64 -13.62
C GLU A 109 8.59 21.30 -12.30
N VAL A 110 9.10 20.50 -11.36
CA VAL A 110 9.67 21.02 -10.13
C VAL A 110 11.09 21.49 -10.46
N GLU A 111 11.27 22.80 -10.57
CA GLU A 111 12.59 23.41 -10.46
C GLU A 111 13.05 23.23 -9.01
N ASP A 112 13.80 22.15 -8.77
CA ASP A 112 14.48 21.94 -7.50
C ASP A 112 15.94 22.38 -7.66
N PRO A 113 16.30 23.61 -7.20
CA PRO A 113 17.66 24.13 -7.32
C PRO A 113 18.68 23.33 -6.49
N TYR A 114 18.23 22.39 -5.67
CA TYR A 114 19.06 21.51 -4.86
C TYR A 114 19.02 20.05 -5.32
N LEU A 115 18.30 19.73 -6.42
CA LEU A 115 18.24 18.38 -6.96
C LEU A 115 19.59 17.98 -7.55
N VAL A 116 20.36 17.21 -6.79
CA VAL A 116 21.59 16.56 -7.26
C VAL A 116 21.20 15.41 -8.19
N ARG A 117 21.25 15.66 -9.51
CA ARG A 117 21.09 14.60 -10.51
C ARG A 117 22.36 13.77 -10.54
N THR A 118 22.31 12.52 -10.07
CA THR A 118 23.42 11.59 -10.24
C THR A 118 23.58 11.29 -11.74
N PRO A 119 24.79 11.48 -12.32
CA PRO A 119 25.03 11.13 -13.70
C PRO A 119 24.89 9.62 -13.86
N SER A 120 24.11 9.18 -14.85
CA SER A 120 23.99 7.77 -15.22
C SER A 120 25.34 7.25 -15.73
N MET A 121 25.86 6.22 -15.06
CA MET A 121 26.95 5.36 -15.57
C MET A 121 26.47 4.50 -16.74
#